data_AF-A0A7V6BZ92-F1
#
_entry.id   AF-A0A7V6BZ92-F1
#
_cell.length_a   1.000
_cell.length_b   1.000
_cell.length_c   1.000
_cell.angle_alpha   90.00
_cell.angle_beta   90.00
_cell.angle_gamma   90.00
#
_symmetry.space_group_name_H-M   'P 1'
#
loop_
_entity.id
_entity.type
_entity.pdbx_description
1 polymer ?
#
loop_
_entity_poly.entity_id
_entity_poly.type
_entity_poly.pdbx_seq_one_letter_code
_entity_poly.pdbx_strand_id
1 'polypeptide(L)'
;MPSSATIAKTEKSQLQEDFSDSQATIRGDLSGMQLSEILTILEVGGKTGLLKIEFSDTLPKTYLAIKNGKIGRIRSAFLPSWYKSLLRLGIPEIELSDHKYDGFNVVQKIEELKKLSLISQEQIQELLKHRMLMALLPIFHCNKGSFSFSPENVDSGYIEPGMHATALSLELSRRLDELKNINSIEFNLNQRFKLSNLIGDFSDRIEDLDKNDWMLISIFAQEMSLAQASQKSQLLWNELVLSVQKLERLGLIGLVNSNSEKKDWRLEEKSSAPPFSLMSLSGENVSLGAYRGKKILLSLNRTADCPICNPHIQNLIEAYPRLQEQGIEVIAIFNANLADLQNHVGRLLPPFPLLADPDAKVHNSYKLSKSFFGLMSPKNMALMRRGMKMEGTAVKMKNKFLTMPAEFLINPDLSIYKAHYHAYAADFLPLETVFEWATSN
;
A
#
# COMPACT_ATOMS: atom_id res chain seq x y z
N MET A 1 2.90 -19.33 -42.44
CA MET A 1 2.10 -19.29 -41.20
C MET A 1 1.32 -17.98 -41.21
N PRO A 2 -0.02 -17.99 -41.06
CA PRO A 2 -0.76 -16.74 -40.97
C PRO A 2 -0.29 -15.99 -39.71
N SER A 3 -0.18 -14.66 -39.79
CA SER A 3 0.21 -13.86 -38.62
C SER A 3 -0.85 -14.00 -37.52
N SER A 4 -0.45 -14.02 -36.26
CA SER A 4 -1.36 -14.14 -35.11
C SER A 4 -2.47 -13.07 -35.09
N ALA A 5 -2.23 -11.91 -35.71
CA ALA A 5 -3.22 -10.83 -35.85
C ALA A 5 -4.33 -11.15 -36.86
N THR A 6 -4.05 -12.00 -37.86
CA THR A 6 -5.03 -12.43 -38.87
C THR A 6 -5.96 -13.50 -38.30
N ILE A 7 -5.43 -14.41 -37.47
CA ILE A 7 -6.20 -15.48 -36.82
C ILE A 7 -7.20 -14.88 -35.81
N ALA A 8 -6.75 -13.93 -34.97
CA ALA A 8 -7.60 -13.25 -34.00
C ALA A 8 -8.75 -12.45 -34.64
N LYS A 9 -8.53 -11.84 -35.83
CA LYS A 9 -9.59 -11.13 -36.56
C LYS A 9 -10.66 -12.07 -37.11
N THR A 10 -10.27 -13.24 -37.63
CA THR A 10 -11.21 -14.23 -38.19
C THR A 10 -12.06 -14.88 -37.09
N GLU A 11 -11.46 -15.26 -35.95
CA GLU A 11 -12.22 -15.76 -34.79
C GLU A 11 -13.19 -14.73 -34.24
N LYS A 12 -12.79 -13.45 -34.18
CA LYS A 12 -13.63 -12.36 -33.69
C LYS A 12 -14.84 -12.10 -34.59
N SER A 13 -14.69 -12.23 -35.92
CA SER A 13 -15.78 -12.09 -36.89
C SER A 13 -16.79 -13.24 -36.79
N GLN A 14 -16.31 -14.48 -36.62
CA GLN A 14 -17.15 -15.66 -36.53
C GLN A 14 -17.97 -15.70 -35.23
N LEU A 15 -17.37 -15.30 -34.11
CA LEU A 15 -18.09 -15.15 -32.84
C LEU A 15 -19.21 -14.10 -32.92
N GLN A 16 -18.97 -12.97 -33.60
CA GLN A 16 -20.00 -11.93 -33.79
C GLN A 16 -21.21 -12.44 -34.57
N GLU A 17 -21.01 -13.34 -35.55
CA GLU A 17 -22.10 -14.01 -36.26
C GLU A 17 -22.85 -15.00 -35.36
N ASP A 18 -22.16 -15.80 -34.54
CA ASP A 18 -22.79 -16.70 -33.57
C ASP A 18 -23.63 -15.94 -32.51
N PHE A 19 -23.20 -14.73 -32.12
CA PHE A 19 -23.98 -13.83 -31.27
C PHE A 19 -25.22 -13.25 -31.97
N SER A 20 -25.35 -13.34 -33.29
CA SER A 20 -26.59 -12.94 -33.98
C SER A 20 -27.69 -14.00 -33.84
N ASP A 21 -27.33 -15.29 -33.77
CA ASP A 21 -28.27 -16.38 -33.52
C ASP A 21 -28.79 -16.33 -32.07
N SER A 22 -30.11 -16.37 -31.91
CA SER A 22 -30.78 -16.26 -30.60
C SER A 22 -30.84 -17.57 -29.83
N GLN A 23 -30.58 -18.71 -30.49
CA GLN A 23 -30.70 -20.04 -29.89
C GLN A 23 -29.38 -20.78 -29.73
N ALA A 24 -28.29 -20.29 -30.31
CA ALA A 24 -26.98 -20.92 -30.21
C ALA A 24 -26.34 -20.70 -28.82
N THR A 25 -25.73 -21.76 -28.28
CA THR A 25 -24.79 -21.62 -27.17
C THR A 25 -23.46 -21.11 -27.72
N ILE A 26 -22.98 -19.99 -27.19
CA ILE A 26 -21.79 -19.31 -27.69
C ILE A 26 -20.64 -19.62 -26.75
N ARG A 27 -19.47 -19.93 -27.30
CA ARG A 27 -18.26 -20.24 -26.51
C ARG A 27 -17.07 -19.53 -27.13
N GLY A 28 -16.16 -19.05 -26.30
CA GLY A 28 -14.94 -18.40 -26.77
C GLY A 28 -13.89 -18.26 -25.68
N ASP A 29 -12.76 -17.70 -26.07
CA ASP A 29 -11.61 -17.44 -25.20
C ASP A 29 -11.50 -15.94 -24.88
N LEU A 30 -11.17 -15.60 -23.63
CA LEU A 30 -11.03 -14.23 -23.16
C LEU A 30 -9.79 -13.51 -23.73
N SER A 31 -8.85 -14.25 -24.32
CA SER A 31 -7.71 -13.69 -25.05
C SER A 31 -8.11 -13.12 -26.41
N GLY A 32 -9.16 -13.66 -27.03
CA GLY A 32 -9.70 -13.19 -28.32
C GLY A 32 -10.78 -12.11 -28.19
N MET A 33 -11.50 -12.07 -27.06
CA MET A 33 -12.57 -11.10 -26.81
C MET A 33 -12.62 -10.72 -25.33
N GLN A 34 -12.49 -9.44 -25.02
CA GLN A 34 -12.50 -8.96 -23.63
C GLN A 34 -13.90 -9.03 -23.03
N LEU A 35 -13.99 -9.13 -21.71
CA LEU A 35 -15.27 -9.19 -20.99
C LEU A 35 -16.18 -7.99 -21.29
N SER A 36 -15.62 -6.78 -21.40
CA SER A 36 -16.36 -5.58 -21.78
C SER A 36 -17.04 -5.71 -23.16
N GLU A 37 -16.35 -6.33 -24.13
CA GLU A 37 -16.88 -6.57 -25.47
C GLU A 37 -18.00 -7.60 -25.43
N ILE A 38 -17.81 -8.72 -24.72
CA ILE A 38 -18.83 -9.77 -24.54
C ILE A 38 -20.11 -9.17 -23.95
N LEU A 39 -19.96 -8.40 -22.86
CA LEU A 39 -21.07 -7.75 -22.16
C LEU A 39 -21.81 -6.75 -23.06
N THR A 40 -21.08 -5.98 -23.86
CA THR A 40 -21.65 -5.01 -24.81
C THR A 40 -22.44 -5.72 -25.91
N ILE A 41 -21.91 -6.82 -26.47
CA ILE A 41 -22.59 -7.61 -27.51
C ILE A 41 -23.91 -8.18 -26.97
N LEU A 42 -23.88 -8.75 -25.76
CA LEU A 42 -25.08 -9.31 -25.11
C LEU A 42 -26.13 -8.23 -24.84
N GLU A 43 -25.71 -7.02 -24.47
CA GLU A 43 -26.60 -5.89 -24.26
C GLU A 43 -27.23 -5.39 -25.55
N VAL A 44 -26.42 -5.09 -26.57
CA VAL A 44 -26.89 -4.60 -27.88
C VAL A 44 -27.80 -5.62 -28.56
N GLY A 45 -27.46 -6.91 -28.43
CA GLY A 45 -28.26 -8.01 -28.97
C GLY A 45 -29.51 -8.33 -28.17
N GLY A 46 -29.77 -7.64 -27.04
CA GLY A 46 -30.94 -7.87 -26.19
C GLY A 46 -31.05 -9.31 -25.69
N LYS A 47 -29.92 -9.99 -25.47
CA LYS A 47 -29.90 -11.43 -25.21
C LYS A 47 -30.44 -11.77 -23.82
N THR A 48 -31.01 -12.95 -23.70
CA THR A 48 -31.47 -13.53 -22.43
C THR A 48 -30.83 -14.91 -22.25
N GLY A 49 -30.21 -15.13 -21.10
CA GLY A 49 -29.50 -16.38 -20.81
C GLY A 49 -28.46 -16.24 -19.71
N LEU A 50 -27.63 -17.28 -19.57
CA LEU A 50 -26.58 -17.37 -18.57
C LEU A 50 -25.21 -17.23 -19.22
N LEU A 51 -24.48 -16.17 -18.84
CA LEU A 51 -23.07 -16.04 -19.14
C LEU A 51 -22.25 -16.68 -18.02
N LYS A 52 -21.40 -17.63 -18.39
CA LYS A 52 -20.46 -18.31 -17.50
C LYS A 52 -19.04 -17.97 -17.93
N ILE A 53 -18.20 -17.64 -16.96
CA ILE A 53 -16.80 -17.29 -17.16
C ILE A 53 -15.93 -18.24 -16.31
N GLU A 54 -14.96 -18.88 -16.96
CA GLU A 54 -13.99 -19.78 -16.34
C GLU A 54 -12.57 -19.25 -16.60
N PHE A 55 -11.78 -19.05 -15.55
CA PHE A 55 -10.41 -18.53 -15.67
C PHE A 55 -9.40 -19.67 -15.64
N SER A 56 -8.25 -19.48 -16.28
CA SER A 56 -7.18 -20.49 -16.40
C SER A 56 -6.41 -20.70 -15.09
N ASP A 57 -6.25 -19.62 -14.31
CA ASP A 57 -5.73 -19.67 -12.95
C ASP A 57 -6.85 -20.16 -12.01
N THR A 58 -6.54 -20.66 -10.82
CA THR A 58 -7.47 -21.27 -9.82
C THR A 58 -8.59 -20.35 -9.28
N LEU A 59 -8.94 -19.30 -10.02
CA LEU A 59 -10.02 -18.38 -9.73
C LEU A 59 -11.39 -19.08 -9.86
N PRO A 60 -12.33 -18.70 -8.99
CA PRO A 60 -13.68 -19.24 -9.01
C PRO A 60 -14.44 -18.84 -10.28
N LYS A 61 -15.27 -19.76 -10.76
CA LYS A 61 -16.19 -19.51 -11.88
C LYS A 61 -17.15 -18.38 -11.54
N THR A 62 -17.38 -17.50 -12.50
CA THR A 62 -18.33 -16.39 -12.38
C THR A 62 -19.51 -16.60 -13.32
N TYR A 63 -20.72 -16.34 -12.83
CA TYR A 63 -21.97 -16.56 -13.55
C TYR A 63 -22.81 -15.29 -13.51
N LEU A 64 -23.34 -14.87 -14.67
CA LEU A 64 -24.19 -13.70 -14.82
C LEU A 64 -25.50 -14.12 -15.46
N ALA A 65 -26.61 -13.82 -14.79
CA ALA A 65 -27.95 -13.96 -15.35
C ALA A 65 -28.29 -12.67 -16.12
N ILE A 66 -28.53 -12.80 -17.42
CA ILE A 66 -28.78 -11.69 -18.33
C ILE A 66 -30.18 -11.86 -18.91
N LYS A 67 -30.96 -10.78 -18.92
CA LYS A 67 -32.31 -10.72 -19.48
C LYS A 67 -32.46 -9.43 -20.26
N ASN A 68 -32.86 -9.53 -21.52
CA ASN A 68 -32.97 -8.40 -22.44
C ASN A 68 -31.72 -7.50 -22.43
N GLY A 69 -30.54 -8.12 -22.41
CA GLY A 69 -29.26 -7.41 -22.39
C GLY A 69 -28.82 -6.85 -21.04
N LYS A 70 -29.65 -6.94 -19.99
CA LYS A 70 -29.36 -6.41 -18.65
C LYS A 70 -28.98 -7.51 -17.67
N ILE A 71 -27.99 -7.25 -16.83
CA ILE A 71 -27.50 -8.19 -15.82
C ILE A 71 -28.38 -8.05 -14.57
N GLY A 72 -29.11 -9.10 -14.17
CA GLY A 72 -29.98 -9.06 -12.99
C GLY A 72 -29.38 -9.76 -11.78
N ARG A 73 -28.40 -10.65 -11.99
CA ARG A 73 -27.74 -11.38 -10.90
C ARG A 73 -26.34 -11.79 -11.30
N ILE A 74 -25.44 -11.79 -10.31
CA ILE A 74 -24.10 -12.32 -10.43
C ILE A 74 -23.81 -13.33 -9.30
N ARG A 75 -23.14 -14.43 -9.64
CA ARG A 75 -22.60 -15.40 -8.68
C ARG A 75 -21.11 -15.53 -8.91
N SER A 76 -20.33 -15.28 -7.87
CA SER A 76 -18.88 -15.42 -7.86
C SER A 76 -18.42 -15.70 -6.43
N ALA A 77 -17.28 -16.38 -6.23
CA ALA A 77 -16.83 -16.69 -4.87
C ALA A 77 -16.28 -15.47 -4.12
N PHE A 78 -16.10 -14.33 -4.79
CA PHE A 78 -15.72 -13.06 -4.16
C PHE A 78 -16.88 -12.38 -3.41
N LEU A 79 -18.11 -12.80 -3.68
CA LEU A 79 -19.28 -12.13 -3.14
C LEU A 79 -19.54 -12.51 -1.68
N PRO A 80 -19.85 -11.52 -0.81
CA PRO A 80 -20.44 -11.82 0.47
C PRO A 80 -21.80 -12.51 0.27
N SER A 81 -22.25 -13.22 1.30
CA SER A 81 -23.63 -13.75 1.31
C SER A 81 -24.64 -12.61 1.13
N TRP A 82 -25.80 -12.95 0.58
CA TRP A 82 -26.89 -12.00 0.46
C TRP A 82 -27.34 -11.45 1.82
N TYR A 83 -27.34 -12.30 2.85
CA TYR A 83 -27.54 -11.90 4.24
C TYR A 83 -26.65 -10.71 4.65
N LYS A 84 -25.33 -10.84 4.47
CA LYS A 84 -24.36 -9.77 4.79
C LYS A 84 -24.56 -8.51 3.94
N SER A 85 -24.99 -8.69 2.69
CA SER A 85 -25.20 -7.56 1.77
C SER A 85 -26.46 -6.77 2.15
N LEU A 86 -27.52 -7.45 2.57
CA LEU A 86 -28.76 -6.81 3.04
C LEU A 86 -28.54 -6.12 4.39
N LEU A 87 -27.80 -6.72 5.32
CA LEU A 87 -27.39 -6.04 6.56
C LEU A 87 -26.61 -4.75 6.28
N ARG A 88 -25.71 -4.75 5.29
CA ARG A 88 -24.94 -3.54 4.91
C ARG A 88 -25.84 -2.41 4.42
N LEU A 89 -26.98 -2.71 3.80
CA LEU A 89 -27.97 -1.71 3.39
C LEU A 89 -28.82 -1.18 4.54
N GLY A 90 -28.62 -1.70 5.76
CA GLY A 90 -29.39 -1.31 6.94
C GLY A 90 -30.67 -2.11 7.14
N ILE A 91 -30.85 -3.24 6.45
CA ILE A 91 -32.01 -4.11 6.69
C ILE A 91 -31.85 -4.76 8.07
N PRO A 92 -32.86 -4.66 8.96
CA PRO A 92 -32.77 -5.25 10.30
C PRO A 92 -32.57 -6.77 10.29
N GLU A 93 -31.74 -7.27 11.19
CA GLU A 93 -31.46 -8.72 11.30
C GLU A 93 -32.71 -9.57 11.59
N ILE A 94 -33.67 -9.03 12.34
CA ILE A 94 -34.96 -9.70 12.63
C ILE A 94 -35.76 -10.01 11.37
N GLU A 95 -35.63 -9.17 10.34
CA GLU A 95 -36.27 -9.35 9.04
C GLU A 95 -35.50 -10.33 8.15
N LEU A 96 -34.29 -10.73 8.53
CA LEU A 96 -33.39 -11.61 7.80
C LEU A 96 -33.23 -12.99 8.47
N SER A 97 -34.27 -13.42 9.18
CA SER A 97 -34.31 -14.58 10.08
C SER A 97 -33.88 -15.93 9.48
N ASP A 98 -33.83 -16.07 8.15
CA ASP A 98 -33.27 -17.23 7.46
C ASP A 98 -31.92 -16.86 6.85
N HIS A 99 -30.82 -17.18 7.54
CA HIS A 99 -29.46 -16.79 7.14
C HIS A 99 -28.97 -17.41 5.81
N LYS A 100 -29.78 -18.24 5.14
CA LYS A 100 -29.39 -19.03 3.95
C LYS A 100 -30.01 -18.51 2.67
N TYR A 101 -29.72 -17.25 2.31
CA TYR A 101 -30.13 -16.71 1.02
C TYR A 101 -29.17 -17.14 -0.11
N ASP A 102 -29.67 -17.95 -1.04
CA ASP A 102 -29.04 -18.33 -2.30
C ASP A 102 -29.78 -17.72 -3.50
N GLY A 103 -29.35 -18.08 -4.72
CA GLY A 103 -29.83 -17.45 -5.93
C GLY A 103 -31.35 -17.47 -6.13
N PHE A 104 -32.08 -18.47 -5.61
CA PHE A 104 -33.52 -18.60 -5.85
C PHE A 104 -34.35 -17.95 -4.74
N ASN A 105 -34.02 -18.19 -3.48
CA ASN A 105 -34.80 -17.64 -2.36
C ASN A 105 -34.50 -16.15 -2.12
N VAL A 106 -33.38 -15.61 -2.62
CA VAL A 106 -33.07 -14.18 -2.47
C VAL A 106 -34.03 -13.29 -3.26
N VAL A 107 -34.47 -13.73 -4.45
CA VAL A 107 -35.40 -12.94 -5.27
C VAL A 107 -36.72 -12.80 -4.52
N GLN A 108 -37.23 -13.91 -3.99
CA GLN A 108 -38.43 -13.93 -3.15
C GLN A 108 -38.26 -13.03 -1.92
N LYS A 109 -37.09 -13.09 -1.26
CA LYS A 109 -36.82 -12.26 -0.08
C LYS A 109 -36.76 -10.77 -0.42
N ILE A 110 -36.15 -10.39 -1.53
CA ILE A 110 -36.11 -8.99 -1.99
C ILE A 110 -37.53 -8.49 -2.28
N GLU A 111 -38.37 -9.29 -2.93
CA GLU A 111 -39.77 -8.94 -3.18
C GLU A 111 -40.61 -8.84 -1.90
N GLU A 112 -40.34 -9.69 -0.90
CA GLU A 112 -40.93 -9.58 0.43
C GLU A 112 -40.53 -8.27 1.13
N LEU A 113 -39.22 -7.97 1.16
CA LEU A 113 -38.70 -6.73 1.77
C LEU A 113 -39.24 -5.47 1.07
N LYS A 114 -39.41 -5.52 -0.27
CA LYS A 114 -40.08 -4.46 -1.04
C LYS A 114 -41.52 -4.26 -0.60
N LYS A 115 -42.30 -5.34 -0.46
CA LYS A 115 -43.70 -5.27 0.00
C LYS A 115 -43.83 -4.67 1.40
N LEU A 116 -42.86 -4.96 2.27
CA LEU A 116 -42.77 -4.38 3.61
C LEU A 116 -42.22 -2.94 3.62
N SER A 117 -41.89 -2.36 2.47
CA SER A 117 -41.26 -1.04 2.34
C SER A 117 -39.94 -0.89 3.12
N LEU A 118 -39.26 -2.02 3.36
CA LEU A 118 -37.96 -2.04 4.07
C LEU A 118 -36.78 -1.80 3.13
N ILE A 119 -36.98 -1.97 1.82
CA ILE A 119 -35.97 -1.71 0.80
C ILE A 119 -36.61 -1.01 -0.40
N SER A 120 -35.97 0.06 -0.88
CA SER A 120 -36.41 0.80 -2.07
C SER A 120 -35.84 0.22 -3.36
N GLN A 121 -36.45 0.57 -4.50
CA GLN A 121 -35.93 0.20 -5.81
C GLN A 121 -34.51 0.75 -6.05
N GLU A 122 -34.22 1.95 -5.55
CA GLU A 122 -32.89 2.58 -5.63
C GLU A 122 -31.86 1.80 -4.81
N GLN A 123 -32.19 1.41 -3.58
CA GLN A 123 -31.31 0.58 -2.74
C GLN A 123 -31.00 -0.77 -3.38
N ILE A 124 -31.96 -1.37 -4.09
CA ILE A 124 -31.74 -2.62 -4.84
C ILE A 124 -30.79 -2.39 -6.02
N GLN A 125 -30.91 -1.28 -6.72
CA GLN A 125 -29.97 -0.94 -7.80
C GLN A 125 -28.56 -0.74 -7.26
N GLU A 126 -28.40 0.00 -6.16
CA GLU A 126 -27.09 0.19 -5.51
C GLU A 126 -26.51 -1.15 -4.99
N LEU A 127 -27.35 -2.02 -4.45
CA LEU A 127 -26.95 -3.37 -4.02
C LEU A 127 -26.42 -4.21 -5.20
N LEU A 128 -27.17 -4.24 -6.30
CA LEU A 128 -26.80 -4.95 -7.51
C LEU A 128 -25.51 -4.39 -8.09
N LYS A 129 -25.40 -3.06 -8.17
CA LYS A 129 -24.20 -2.36 -8.61
C LYS A 129 -22.99 -2.72 -7.79
N HIS A 130 -23.07 -2.59 -6.47
CA HIS A 130 -21.99 -2.93 -5.56
C HIS A 130 -21.57 -4.40 -5.71
N ARG A 131 -22.52 -5.34 -5.76
CA ARG A 131 -22.21 -6.77 -5.96
C ARG A 131 -21.57 -7.03 -7.32
N MET A 132 -22.00 -6.39 -8.39
CA MET A 132 -21.37 -6.54 -9.70
C MET A 132 -19.95 -5.98 -9.73
N LEU A 133 -19.72 -4.81 -9.14
CA LEU A 133 -18.37 -4.25 -9.02
C LEU A 133 -17.45 -5.16 -8.20
N MET A 134 -17.91 -5.66 -7.06
CA MET A 134 -17.18 -6.64 -6.22
C MET A 134 -16.72 -7.87 -7.02
N ALA A 135 -17.62 -8.45 -7.82
CA ALA A 135 -17.34 -9.67 -8.54
C ALA A 135 -16.50 -9.45 -9.80
N LEU A 136 -16.67 -8.31 -10.49
CA LEU A 136 -16.07 -8.10 -11.81
C LEU A 136 -14.77 -7.31 -11.76
N LEU A 137 -14.60 -6.31 -10.88
CA LEU A 137 -13.34 -5.55 -10.76
C LEU A 137 -12.07 -6.42 -10.74
N PRO A 138 -11.97 -7.49 -9.92
CA PRO A 138 -10.74 -8.30 -9.86
C PRO A 138 -10.43 -9.08 -11.14
N ILE A 139 -11.42 -9.30 -12.01
CA ILE A 139 -11.33 -10.20 -13.16
C ILE A 139 -11.54 -9.48 -14.50
N PHE A 140 -11.88 -8.19 -14.50
CA PHE A 140 -12.33 -7.47 -15.68
C PHE A 140 -11.27 -7.38 -16.79
N HIS A 141 -10.00 -7.23 -16.42
CA HIS A 141 -8.87 -7.25 -17.37
C HIS A 141 -8.24 -8.64 -17.55
N CYS A 142 -8.78 -9.69 -16.91
CA CYS A 142 -8.24 -11.02 -17.06
C CYS A 142 -8.53 -11.54 -18.48
N ASN A 143 -7.46 -11.78 -19.25
CA ASN A 143 -7.52 -12.29 -20.61
C ASN A 143 -7.17 -13.79 -20.71
N LYS A 144 -7.05 -14.48 -19.56
CA LYS A 144 -6.73 -15.91 -19.47
C LYS A 144 -7.94 -16.68 -18.97
N GLY A 145 -8.70 -17.24 -19.90
CA GLY A 145 -9.88 -18.02 -19.56
C GLY A 145 -10.80 -18.21 -20.75
N SER A 146 -11.92 -18.87 -20.49
CA SER A 146 -12.97 -19.09 -21.45
C SER A 146 -14.30 -18.56 -20.94
N PHE A 147 -15.21 -18.32 -21.87
CA PHE A 147 -16.59 -18.00 -21.55
C PHE A 147 -17.54 -18.89 -22.34
N SER A 148 -18.74 -19.06 -21.79
CA SER A 148 -19.87 -19.65 -22.49
C SER A 148 -21.14 -18.88 -22.17
N PHE A 149 -21.90 -18.52 -23.20
CA PHE A 149 -23.25 -17.99 -23.05
C PHE A 149 -24.27 -19.02 -23.51
N SER A 150 -25.21 -19.37 -22.64
CA SER A 150 -26.30 -20.30 -22.94
C SER A 150 -27.63 -19.56 -22.92
N PRO A 151 -28.40 -19.55 -24.02
CA PRO A 151 -29.78 -19.07 -24.01
C PRO A 151 -30.64 -19.97 -23.11
N GLU A 152 -31.11 -19.44 -21.98
CA GLU A 152 -31.94 -20.17 -21.03
C GLU A 152 -32.86 -19.21 -20.25
N ASN A 153 -33.93 -19.75 -19.64
CA ASN A 153 -34.80 -18.97 -18.77
C ASN A 153 -34.09 -18.67 -17.45
N VAL A 154 -33.95 -17.38 -17.13
CA VAL A 154 -33.30 -16.89 -15.91
C VAL A 154 -34.26 -16.24 -14.90
N ASP A 155 -35.57 -16.26 -15.14
CA ASP A 155 -36.59 -15.51 -14.38
C ASP A 155 -36.56 -15.82 -12.88
N SER A 156 -36.45 -17.09 -12.51
CA SER A 156 -36.48 -17.55 -11.12
C SER A 156 -35.31 -17.04 -10.27
N GLY A 157 -34.28 -16.48 -10.91
CA GLY A 157 -33.07 -15.98 -10.27
C GLY A 157 -32.72 -14.55 -10.64
N TYR A 158 -33.58 -13.85 -11.36
CA TYR A 158 -33.32 -12.51 -11.87
C TYR A 158 -33.89 -11.44 -10.93
N ILE A 159 -33.13 -10.37 -10.70
CA ILE A 159 -33.61 -9.22 -9.90
C ILE A 159 -33.87 -8.05 -10.85
N GLU A 160 -35.14 -7.64 -10.93
CA GLU A 160 -35.59 -6.57 -11.83
C GLU A 160 -35.22 -5.16 -11.31
N PRO A 161 -34.80 -4.23 -12.19
CA PRO A 161 -34.86 -4.27 -13.66
C PRO A 161 -33.52 -4.68 -14.31
N GLY A 162 -32.59 -5.25 -13.51
CA GLY A 162 -31.20 -5.46 -13.88
C GLY A 162 -30.40 -4.19 -14.19
N MET A 163 -29.12 -4.37 -14.52
CA MET A 163 -28.20 -3.29 -14.86
C MET A 163 -27.72 -3.37 -16.31
N HIS A 164 -27.55 -2.19 -16.92
CA HIS A 164 -26.92 -2.04 -18.21
C HIS A 164 -25.43 -2.38 -18.14
N ALA A 165 -24.97 -3.24 -19.05
CA ALA A 165 -23.62 -3.78 -19.06
C ALA A 165 -22.59 -2.74 -19.51
N THR A 166 -22.99 -1.81 -20.38
CA THR A 166 -22.25 -0.63 -20.85
C THR A 166 -21.96 0.34 -19.70
N ALA A 167 -23.00 0.72 -18.93
CA ALA A 167 -22.86 1.58 -17.75
C ALA A 167 -21.94 0.95 -16.70
N LEU A 168 -22.09 -0.37 -16.47
CA LEU A 168 -21.24 -1.13 -15.56
C LEU A 168 -19.79 -1.17 -16.05
N SER A 169 -19.57 -1.42 -17.35
CA SER A 169 -18.24 -1.51 -17.95
C SER A 169 -17.49 -0.18 -17.88
N LEU A 170 -18.19 0.95 -18.09
CA LEU A 170 -17.61 2.29 -17.92
C LEU A 170 -17.12 2.52 -16.48
N GLU A 171 -17.94 2.16 -15.49
CA GLU A 171 -17.57 2.29 -14.07
C GLU A 171 -16.42 1.35 -13.66
N LEU A 172 -16.40 0.11 -14.19
CA LEU A 172 -15.29 -0.83 -14.00
C LEU A 172 -13.97 -0.28 -14.55
N SER A 173 -13.97 0.22 -15.79
CA SER A 173 -12.81 0.85 -16.40
C SER A 173 -12.32 2.04 -15.59
N ARG A 174 -13.23 2.96 -15.22
CA ARG A 174 -12.91 4.17 -14.43
C ARG A 174 -12.19 3.82 -13.13
N ARG A 175 -12.68 2.83 -12.39
CA ARG A 175 -12.08 2.38 -11.12
C ARG A 175 -10.76 1.65 -11.30
N LEU A 176 -10.58 0.93 -12.40
CA LEU A 176 -9.32 0.23 -12.68
C LEU A 176 -8.22 1.20 -13.14
N ASP A 177 -8.58 2.28 -13.81
CA ASP A 177 -7.63 3.33 -14.18
C ASP A 177 -7.09 4.09 -12.96
N GLU A 178 -7.88 4.23 -11.88
CA GLU A 178 -7.40 4.72 -10.58
C GLU A 178 -6.24 3.86 -10.02
N LEU A 179 -6.25 2.55 -10.28
CA LEU A 179 -5.21 1.62 -9.80
C LEU A 179 -3.93 1.66 -10.66
N LYS A 180 -4.06 1.86 -11.98
CA LYS A 180 -2.91 1.89 -12.91
C LYS A 180 -1.92 3.01 -12.59
N ASN A 181 -2.42 4.14 -12.08
CA ASN A 181 -1.59 5.31 -11.77
C ASN A 181 -0.66 5.11 -10.54
N ILE A 182 -0.75 3.98 -9.84
CA ILE A 182 -0.12 3.77 -8.53
C ILE A 182 1.02 2.70 -8.59
N ASN A 183 1.49 2.31 -9.78
CA ASN A 183 2.48 1.21 -9.95
C ASN A 183 2.03 -0.05 -9.20
N SER A 184 0.76 -0.43 -9.37
CA SER A 184 0.18 -1.60 -8.72
C SER A 184 0.90 -2.87 -9.18
N ILE A 185 1.49 -3.59 -8.21
CA ILE A 185 1.83 -5.01 -8.32
C ILE A 185 0.65 -5.73 -8.98
N GLU A 186 0.91 -6.65 -9.92
CA GLU A 186 -0.13 -7.56 -10.41
C GLU A 186 -0.71 -8.34 -9.23
N PHE A 187 -1.82 -7.86 -8.67
CA PHE A 187 -2.43 -8.47 -7.50
C PHE A 187 -3.03 -9.81 -7.89
N ASN A 188 -2.51 -10.87 -7.29
CA ASN A 188 -3.02 -12.22 -7.47
C ASN A 188 -4.03 -12.50 -6.34
N LEU A 189 -5.25 -12.89 -6.71
CA LEU A 189 -6.37 -13.13 -5.79
C LEU A 189 -6.07 -14.14 -4.67
N ASN A 190 -5.12 -15.04 -4.90
CA ASN A 190 -4.70 -16.06 -3.95
C ASN A 190 -3.53 -15.63 -3.07
N GLN A 191 -2.95 -14.43 -3.28
CA GLN A 191 -1.93 -13.87 -2.39
C GLN A 191 -2.50 -13.72 -0.99
N ARG A 192 -1.72 -14.18 -0.01
CA ARG A 192 -2.03 -14.14 1.42
C ARG A 192 -1.12 -13.15 2.11
N PHE A 193 -1.68 -12.42 3.06
CA PHE A 193 -0.97 -11.43 3.87
C PHE A 193 -1.05 -11.81 5.34
N LYS A 194 0.02 -11.53 6.07
CA LYS A 194 0.13 -11.65 7.53
C LYS A 194 0.48 -10.31 8.14
N LEU A 195 0.29 -10.18 9.45
CA LEU A 195 0.84 -9.06 10.19
C LEU A 195 2.37 -9.11 10.13
N SER A 196 2.98 -7.95 9.95
CA SER A 196 4.43 -7.85 10.00
C SER A 196 4.93 -8.08 11.43
N ASN A 197 6.01 -8.84 11.56
CA ASN A 197 6.70 -9.04 12.85
C ASN A 197 7.47 -7.78 13.29
N LEU A 198 7.64 -6.80 12.39
CA LEU A 198 8.27 -5.50 12.66
C LEU A 198 7.25 -4.52 13.26
N ILE A 199 6.65 -4.93 14.36
CA ILE A 199 5.77 -4.11 15.19
C ILE A 199 6.65 -3.27 16.12
N GLY A 200 7.46 -2.40 15.51
CA GLY A 200 8.09 -1.28 16.22
C GLY A 200 7.03 -0.26 16.64
N ASP A 201 7.38 1.02 16.71
CA ASP A 201 6.44 2.04 17.14
C ASP A 201 5.18 2.11 16.28
N PHE A 202 4.04 1.94 16.94
CA PHE A 202 2.71 1.78 16.36
C PHE A 202 2.04 3.12 16.12
N SER A 203 2.44 4.18 16.83
CA SER A 203 1.69 5.44 16.96
C SER A 203 1.55 6.24 15.65
N ASP A 204 2.64 6.49 14.93
CA ASP A 204 2.63 7.32 13.71
C ASP A 204 2.15 6.53 12.46
N ARG A 205 2.32 5.20 12.47
CA ARG A 205 1.94 4.35 11.33
C ARG A 205 0.44 4.12 11.24
N ILE A 206 -0.28 4.37 12.34
CA ILE A 206 -1.71 4.14 12.43
C ILE A 206 -2.55 5.43 12.40
N GLU A 207 -1.91 6.60 12.50
CA GLU A 207 -2.60 7.91 12.60
C GLU A 207 -3.51 8.15 11.38
N ASP A 208 -3.03 7.78 10.19
CA ASP A 208 -3.78 7.91 8.94
C ASP A 208 -4.71 6.72 8.67
N LEU A 209 -4.79 5.70 9.52
CA LEU A 209 -5.60 4.52 9.25
C LEU A 209 -7.08 4.79 9.51
N ASP A 210 -7.89 4.48 8.51
CA ASP A 210 -9.33 4.56 8.65
C ASP A 210 -9.93 3.24 9.18
N LYS A 211 -11.25 3.22 9.32
CA LYS A 211 -12.00 2.04 9.78
C LYS A 211 -11.75 0.80 8.90
N ASN A 212 -11.58 0.97 7.60
CA ASN A 212 -11.39 -0.12 6.65
C ASN A 212 -10.00 -0.71 6.80
N ASP A 213 -8.98 0.13 6.98
CA ASP A 213 -7.61 -0.32 7.23
C ASP A 213 -7.51 -1.18 8.50
N TRP A 214 -8.12 -0.74 9.60
CA TRP A 214 -8.18 -1.50 10.85
C TRP A 214 -8.89 -2.84 10.70
N MET A 215 -10.01 -2.84 9.97
CA MET A 215 -10.71 -4.08 9.65
C MET A 215 -9.81 -5.03 8.85
N LEU A 216 -9.06 -4.53 7.86
CA LEU A 216 -8.16 -5.35 7.06
C LEU A 216 -6.98 -5.90 7.86
N ILE A 217 -6.40 -5.12 8.78
CA ILE A 217 -5.40 -5.62 9.74
C ILE A 217 -5.94 -6.84 10.50
N SER A 218 -7.17 -6.76 11.02
CA SER A 218 -7.78 -7.88 11.76
C SER A 218 -8.05 -9.12 10.90
N ILE A 219 -8.30 -8.92 9.60
CA ILE A 219 -8.51 -9.98 8.62
C ILE A 219 -7.18 -10.66 8.28
N PHE A 220 -6.14 -9.88 8.00
CA PHE A 220 -4.82 -10.41 7.64
C PHE A 220 -4.05 -11.00 8.83
N ALA A 221 -4.44 -10.70 10.06
CA ALA A 221 -4.00 -11.46 11.24
C ALA A 221 -4.35 -12.96 11.16
N GLN A 222 -5.31 -13.35 10.31
CA GLN A 222 -5.72 -14.74 10.07
C GLN A 222 -5.11 -15.32 8.77
N GLU A 223 -4.09 -14.67 8.19
CA GLU A 223 -3.39 -15.11 6.97
C GLU A 223 -4.32 -15.36 5.76
N MET A 224 -5.41 -14.59 5.69
CA MET A 224 -6.41 -14.70 4.63
C MET A 224 -5.86 -14.23 3.28
N SER A 225 -6.38 -14.82 2.20
CA SER A 225 -6.07 -14.33 0.84
C SER A 225 -6.80 -13.02 0.53
N LEU A 226 -6.36 -12.29 -0.51
CA LEU A 226 -7.06 -11.10 -1.00
C LEU A 226 -8.52 -11.38 -1.37
N ALA A 227 -8.80 -12.54 -2.00
CA ALA A 227 -10.17 -12.95 -2.29
C ALA A 227 -11.02 -13.11 -1.02
N GLN A 228 -10.47 -13.75 0.02
CA GLN A 228 -11.15 -13.92 1.30
C GLN A 228 -11.32 -12.58 2.03
N ALA A 229 -10.32 -11.70 1.96
CA ALA A 229 -10.37 -10.37 2.56
C ALA A 229 -11.42 -9.48 1.88
N SER A 230 -11.55 -9.50 0.55
CA SER A 230 -12.62 -8.81 -0.17
C SER A 230 -14.00 -9.29 0.31
N GLN A 231 -14.21 -10.60 0.39
CA GLN A 231 -15.48 -11.17 0.84
C GLN A 231 -15.83 -10.78 2.29
N LYS A 232 -14.84 -10.82 3.20
CA LYS A 232 -15.04 -10.58 4.63
C LYS A 232 -15.20 -9.09 4.96
N SER A 233 -14.42 -8.23 4.31
CA SER A 233 -14.48 -6.76 4.44
C SER A 233 -15.66 -6.14 3.70
N GLN A 234 -16.16 -6.83 2.66
CA GLN A 234 -17.13 -6.31 1.70
C GLN A 234 -16.62 -5.08 0.91
N LEU A 235 -15.34 -4.76 0.95
CA LEU A 235 -14.77 -3.62 0.21
C LEU A 235 -14.67 -3.93 -1.28
N LEU A 236 -14.87 -2.90 -2.11
CA LEU A 236 -14.61 -3.02 -3.54
C LEU A 236 -13.14 -3.33 -3.78
N TRP A 237 -12.84 -4.07 -4.85
CA TRP A 237 -11.49 -4.54 -5.12
C TRP A 237 -10.46 -3.41 -5.18
N ASN A 238 -10.81 -2.27 -5.78
CA ASN A 238 -9.92 -1.11 -5.83
C ASN A 238 -9.64 -0.53 -4.44
N GLU A 239 -10.66 -0.41 -3.58
CA GLU A 239 -10.52 0.06 -2.20
C GLU A 239 -9.66 -0.88 -1.36
N LEU A 240 -9.93 -2.20 -1.46
CA LEU A 240 -9.14 -3.24 -0.80
C LEU A 240 -7.67 -3.15 -1.20
N VAL A 241 -7.38 -3.08 -2.50
CA VAL A 241 -6.03 -3.02 -3.03
C VAL A 241 -5.29 -1.78 -2.55
N LEU A 242 -5.93 -0.61 -2.58
CA LEU A 242 -5.34 0.64 -2.10
C LEU A 242 -5.01 0.57 -0.61
N SER A 243 -5.91 0.03 0.21
CA SER A 243 -5.64 -0.19 1.63
C SER A 243 -4.52 -1.21 1.86
N VAL A 244 -4.47 -2.31 1.11
CA VAL A 244 -3.37 -3.29 1.20
C VAL A 244 -2.02 -2.63 0.89
N GLN A 245 -1.93 -1.87 -0.20
CA GLN A 245 -0.71 -1.13 -0.54
C GLN A 245 -0.31 -0.13 0.54
N LYS A 246 -1.28 0.60 1.09
CA LYS A 246 -1.06 1.53 2.19
C LYS A 246 -0.49 0.79 3.41
N LEU A 247 -1.12 -0.31 3.82
CA LEU A 247 -0.70 -1.12 4.96
C LEU A 247 0.68 -1.77 4.74
N GLU A 248 0.98 -2.26 3.54
CA GLU A 248 2.31 -2.78 3.17
C GLU A 248 3.38 -1.69 3.18
N ARG A 249 3.10 -0.52 2.62
CA ARG A 249 4.02 0.64 2.62
C ARG A 249 4.31 1.11 4.04
N LEU A 250 3.29 1.08 4.90
CA LEU A 250 3.43 1.34 6.32
C LEU A 250 4.10 0.16 7.04
N GLY A 251 4.39 -0.96 6.38
CA GLY A 251 5.03 -2.16 6.92
C GLY A 251 4.18 -2.96 7.89
N LEU A 252 2.86 -2.72 7.95
CA LEU A 252 1.93 -3.30 8.93
C LEU A 252 1.53 -4.73 8.55
N ILE A 253 1.55 -5.03 7.25
CA ILE A 253 1.31 -6.36 6.70
C ILE A 253 2.43 -6.74 5.73
N GLY A 254 2.55 -8.03 5.42
CA GLY A 254 3.45 -8.56 4.39
C GLY A 254 2.97 -9.90 3.85
N LEU A 255 3.49 -10.33 2.70
CA LEU A 255 3.11 -11.59 2.06
C LEU A 255 3.52 -12.82 2.89
N VAL A 256 2.66 -13.85 2.92
CA VAL A 256 2.91 -15.08 3.71
C VAL A 256 4.02 -15.94 3.10
N ASN A 257 4.09 -16.01 1.77
CA ASN A 257 5.00 -16.88 1.01
C ASN A 257 6.12 -16.15 0.26
N SER A 258 6.30 -14.85 0.50
CA SER A 258 7.50 -14.21 -0.01
C SER A 258 8.68 -14.72 0.82
N ASN A 259 9.49 -15.61 0.23
CA ASN A 259 10.93 -15.70 0.53
C ASN A 259 11.64 -14.38 0.12
N SER A 260 10.98 -13.23 0.28
CA SER A 260 11.66 -11.97 0.37
C SER A 260 12.41 -12.01 1.69
N GLU A 261 13.64 -12.51 1.63
CA GLU A 261 14.72 -11.86 2.34
C GLU A 261 14.42 -10.36 2.40
N LYS A 262 14.24 -9.86 3.63
CA LYS A 262 14.20 -8.46 4.03
C LYS A 262 14.34 -7.48 2.86
N LYS A 263 13.23 -6.97 2.30
CA LYS A 263 13.32 -5.65 1.68
C LYS A 263 13.21 -4.63 2.81
N ASP A 264 14.33 -4.45 3.50
CA ASP A 264 14.47 -3.43 4.52
C ASP A 264 14.24 -2.08 3.82
N TRP A 265 13.35 -1.25 4.36
CA TRP A 265 13.14 0.12 3.86
C TRP A 265 14.37 1.01 4.14
N ARG A 266 15.31 0.46 4.91
CA ARG A 266 16.62 1.00 5.25
C ARG A 266 17.60 0.82 4.11
N LEU A 267 18.52 1.77 4.01
CA LEU A 267 19.68 1.63 3.15
C LEU A 267 20.54 0.46 3.59
N GLU A 268 20.89 -0.38 2.62
CA GLU A 268 21.71 -1.57 2.82
C GLU A 268 23.20 -1.23 2.79
N GLU A 269 23.99 -2.01 3.53
CA GLU A 269 25.45 -1.96 3.42
C GLU A 269 25.86 -2.27 1.97
N LYS A 270 26.93 -1.62 1.50
CA LYS A 270 27.46 -1.61 0.13
C LYS A 270 26.62 -0.85 -0.91
N SER A 271 25.43 -0.38 -0.56
CA SER A 271 24.68 0.53 -1.45
C SER A 271 25.32 1.93 -1.51
N SER A 272 25.08 2.68 -2.58
CA SER A 272 25.58 4.05 -2.70
C SER A 272 24.82 4.98 -1.74
N ALA A 273 25.56 5.79 -0.99
CA ALA A 273 24.97 6.79 -0.11
C ALA A 273 24.21 7.85 -0.95
N PRO A 274 22.93 8.16 -0.62
CA PRO A 274 22.16 9.16 -1.35
C PRO A 274 22.90 10.51 -1.40
N PRO A 275 23.06 11.13 -2.58
CA PRO A 275 23.77 12.39 -2.68
C PRO A 275 22.97 13.52 -2.00
N PHE A 276 23.69 14.45 -1.39
CA PHE A 276 23.10 15.67 -0.86
C PHE A 276 24.00 16.88 -1.12
N SER A 277 23.38 18.06 -1.06
CA SER A 277 24.02 19.36 -1.02
C SER A 277 23.22 20.25 -0.09
N LEU A 278 23.82 20.69 1.02
CA LEU A 278 23.15 21.49 2.05
C LEU A 278 24.05 22.65 2.49
N MET A 279 23.43 23.73 2.97
CA MET A 279 24.15 24.81 3.62
C MET A 279 24.69 24.36 4.98
N SER A 280 25.97 24.67 5.22
CA SER A 280 26.61 24.57 6.52
C SER A 280 26.29 25.79 7.40
N LEU A 281 26.61 25.66 8.69
CA LEU A 281 26.59 26.76 9.63
C LEU A 281 27.55 27.92 9.25
N SER A 282 28.65 27.64 8.53
CA SER A 282 29.57 28.67 8.01
C SER A 282 29.01 29.45 6.82
N GLY A 283 27.85 29.04 6.28
CA GLY A 283 27.24 29.63 5.09
C GLY A 283 27.72 29.02 3.77
N GLU A 284 28.58 28.00 3.84
CA GLU A 284 29.11 27.31 2.66
C GLU A 284 28.19 26.16 2.25
N ASN A 285 28.10 25.88 0.96
CA ASN A 285 27.35 24.73 0.47
C ASN A 285 28.25 23.48 0.48
N VAL A 286 27.86 22.47 1.25
CA VAL A 286 28.60 21.22 1.43
C VAL A 286 27.86 20.10 0.73
N SER A 287 28.57 19.35 -0.12
CA SER A 287 28.00 18.21 -0.83
C SER A 287 28.74 16.92 -0.48
N LEU A 288 28.02 15.79 -0.46
CA LEU A 288 28.62 14.48 -0.20
C LEU A 288 29.71 14.13 -1.22
N GLY A 289 29.50 14.52 -2.49
CA GLY A 289 30.44 14.28 -3.58
C GLY A 289 31.83 14.89 -3.37
N ALA A 290 31.91 16.02 -2.65
CA ALA A 290 33.18 16.68 -2.32
C ALA A 290 34.08 15.86 -1.37
N TYR A 291 33.53 14.82 -0.73
CA TYR A 291 34.25 13.93 0.18
C TYR A 291 34.67 12.61 -0.46
N ARG A 292 34.50 12.45 -1.78
CA ARG A 292 35.03 11.27 -2.49
C ARG A 292 36.53 11.13 -2.22
N GLY A 293 36.96 9.93 -1.88
CA GLY A 293 38.32 9.64 -1.45
C GLY A 293 38.54 9.66 0.08
N LYS A 294 37.54 10.08 0.87
CA LYS A 294 37.63 10.13 2.34
C LYS A 294 36.65 9.16 3.00
N LYS A 295 36.99 8.65 4.18
CA LYS A 295 36.06 7.94 5.08
C LYS A 295 35.20 8.97 5.81
N ILE A 296 33.89 8.76 5.88
CA ILE A 296 32.95 9.72 6.46
C ILE A 296 32.11 9.05 7.55
N LEU A 297 32.07 9.65 8.74
CA LEU A 297 31.03 9.45 9.74
C LEU A 297 29.94 10.51 9.52
N LEU A 298 28.83 10.10 8.93
CA LEU A 298 27.66 10.94 8.72
C LEU A 298 26.66 10.73 9.87
N SER A 299 26.37 11.80 10.61
CA SER A 299 25.42 11.80 11.73
C SER A 299 24.17 12.62 11.39
N LEU A 300 23.04 11.94 11.21
CA LEU A 300 21.73 12.55 10.95
C LEU A 300 20.97 12.68 12.27
N ASN A 301 20.77 13.93 12.68
CA ASN A 301 20.28 14.31 14.00
C ASN A 301 18.86 14.89 13.91
N ARG A 302 18.23 15.13 15.07
CA ARG A 302 16.87 15.66 15.15
C ARG A 302 16.84 17.17 14.92
N THR A 303 16.10 17.90 15.76
CA THR A 303 16.09 19.36 15.77
C THR A 303 17.37 19.92 16.39
N ALA A 304 17.71 21.16 16.07
CA ALA A 304 18.93 21.81 16.55
C ALA A 304 18.98 21.97 18.09
N ASP A 305 17.83 22.00 18.75
CA ASP A 305 17.64 22.08 20.20
C ASP A 305 17.52 20.71 20.89
N CYS A 306 17.87 19.63 20.19
CA CYS A 306 17.68 18.27 20.68
C CYS A 306 18.55 17.98 21.93
N PRO A 307 17.95 17.77 23.12
CA PRO A 307 18.69 17.56 24.38
C PRO A 307 19.35 16.18 24.48
N ILE A 308 19.23 15.33 23.46
CA ILE A 308 19.93 14.03 23.38
C ILE A 308 21.07 14.11 22.36
N CYS A 309 20.83 14.80 21.25
CA CYS A 309 21.74 14.91 20.13
C CYS A 309 22.89 15.88 20.45
N ASN A 310 22.62 17.00 21.12
CA ASN A 310 23.65 18.01 21.40
C ASN A 310 24.77 17.51 22.33
N PRO A 311 24.48 16.73 23.39
CA PRO A 311 25.50 16.01 24.14
C PRO A 311 26.35 15.04 23.29
N HIS A 312 25.75 14.38 22.30
CA HIS A 312 26.49 13.51 21.38
C HIS A 312 27.40 14.30 20.44
N ILE A 313 26.91 15.42 19.90
CA ILE A 313 27.77 16.35 19.14
C ILE A 313 28.96 16.82 19.98
N GLN A 314 28.76 17.12 21.26
CA GLN A 314 29.88 17.45 22.15
C GLN A 314 30.89 16.29 22.26
N ASN A 315 30.42 15.04 22.40
CA ASN A 315 31.32 13.88 22.40
C ASN A 315 32.08 13.73 21.06
N LEU A 316 31.44 13.99 19.93
CA LEU A 316 32.09 13.98 18.61
C LEU A 316 33.14 15.10 18.47
N ILE A 317 32.88 16.29 19.02
CA ILE A 317 33.85 17.39 19.06
C ILE A 317 35.10 16.97 19.84
N GLU A 318 34.93 16.37 21.01
CA GLU A 318 36.02 15.87 21.85
C GLU A 318 36.83 14.76 21.15
N ALA A 319 36.15 13.90 20.38
CA ALA A 319 36.78 12.81 19.64
C ALA A 319 37.38 13.23 18.28
N TYR A 320 37.03 14.41 17.76
CA TYR A 320 37.36 14.81 16.38
C TYR A 320 38.86 14.78 16.04
N PRO A 321 39.78 15.25 16.91
CA PRO A 321 41.22 15.16 16.60
C PRO A 321 41.68 13.73 16.32
N ARG A 322 41.20 12.76 17.11
CA ARG A 322 41.53 11.35 16.94
C ARG A 322 40.86 10.75 15.69
N LEU A 323 39.63 11.17 15.37
CA LEU A 323 38.94 10.76 14.15
C LEU A 323 39.70 11.26 12.90
N GLN A 324 40.15 12.52 12.94
CA GLN A 324 40.90 13.14 11.84
C GLN A 324 42.28 12.48 11.64
N GLU A 325 43.00 12.16 12.71
CA GLU A 325 44.26 11.39 12.64
C GLU A 325 44.08 10.03 11.94
N GLN A 326 42.89 9.44 12.05
CA GLN A 326 42.53 8.18 11.39
C GLN A 326 41.92 8.39 9.98
N GLY A 327 41.95 9.62 9.46
CA GLY A 327 41.43 9.95 8.12
C GLY A 327 39.91 9.93 8.00
N ILE A 328 39.18 10.04 9.11
CA ILE A 328 37.72 10.08 9.15
C ILE A 328 37.24 11.53 9.21
N GLU A 329 36.41 11.92 8.25
CA GLU A 329 35.67 13.17 8.28
C GLU A 329 34.34 12.98 8.98
N VAL A 330 33.91 13.97 9.77
CA VAL A 330 32.58 13.97 10.41
C VAL A 330 31.70 14.96 9.67
N ILE A 331 30.45 14.56 9.39
CA ILE A 331 29.43 15.48 8.87
C ILE A 331 28.19 15.29 9.74
N ALA A 332 27.72 16.37 10.37
CA ALA A 332 26.50 16.35 11.17
C ALA A 332 25.39 17.13 10.47
N ILE A 333 24.24 16.51 10.27
CA ILE A 333 23.08 17.13 9.60
C ILE A 333 21.91 17.16 10.57
N PHE A 334 21.22 18.31 10.66
CA PHE A 334 20.05 18.49 11.53
C PHE A 334 18.82 18.86 10.70
N ASN A 335 17.65 18.36 11.11
CA ASN A 335 16.35 18.76 10.56
C ASN A 335 15.94 20.13 11.13
N ALA A 336 16.67 21.16 10.75
CA ALA A 336 16.52 22.53 11.21
C ALA A 336 16.87 23.52 10.10
N ASN A 337 16.40 24.76 10.24
CA ASN A 337 16.93 25.87 9.45
C ASN A 337 18.24 26.38 10.07
N LEU A 338 18.98 27.21 9.33
CA LEU A 338 20.28 27.74 9.78
C LEU A 338 20.19 28.61 11.03
N ALA A 339 19.12 29.39 11.19
CA ALA A 339 18.94 30.24 12.38
C ALA A 339 18.77 29.39 13.64
N ASP A 340 17.97 28.32 13.58
CA ASP A 340 17.82 27.36 14.67
C ASP A 340 19.16 26.63 14.94
N LEU A 341 19.89 26.25 13.88
CA LEU A 341 21.20 25.61 14.00
C LEU A 341 22.23 26.50 14.73
N GLN A 342 22.30 27.78 14.37
CA GLN A 342 23.20 28.77 14.97
C GLN A 342 22.83 29.10 16.42
N ASN A 343 21.53 29.12 16.73
CA ASN A 343 21.04 29.43 18.06
C ASN A 343 21.13 28.28 19.07
N HIS A 344 21.44 27.07 18.64
CA HIS A 344 21.50 25.89 19.51
C HIS A 344 22.85 25.19 19.37
N VAL A 345 22.88 24.02 18.74
CA VAL A 345 24.08 23.17 18.59
C VAL A 345 25.28 23.91 17.97
N GLY A 346 25.07 24.93 17.15
CA GLY A 346 26.15 25.75 16.59
C GLY A 346 26.99 26.50 17.62
N ARG A 347 26.46 26.76 18.82
CA ARG A 347 27.20 27.38 19.93
C ARG A 347 28.30 26.48 20.49
N LEU A 348 28.26 25.17 20.19
CA LEU A 348 29.32 24.23 20.56
C LEU A 348 30.58 24.40 19.71
N LEU A 349 30.54 25.21 18.64
CA LEU A 349 31.64 25.47 17.73
C LEU A 349 32.29 24.18 17.19
N PRO A 350 31.51 23.27 16.56
CA PRO A 350 32.06 22.02 16.06
C PRO A 350 33.16 22.28 15.00
N PRO A 351 34.28 21.55 15.06
CA PRO A 351 35.39 21.69 14.10
C PRO A 351 35.10 21.00 12.76
N PHE A 352 33.88 20.48 12.58
CA PHE A 352 33.42 19.78 11.39
C PHE A 352 32.11 20.37 10.86
N PRO A 353 31.76 20.12 9.58
CA PRO A 353 30.55 20.66 8.99
C PRO A 353 29.28 20.27 9.74
N LEU A 354 28.51 21.30 10.08
CA LEU A 354 27.18 21.19 10.65
C LEU A 354 26.16 21.73 9.64
N LEU A 355 25.30 20.89 9.10
CA LEU A 355 24.44 21.21 7.96
C LEU A 355 22.96 21.32 8.35
N ALA A 356 22.25 22.24 7.69
CA ALA A 356 20.82 22.47 7.87
C ALA A 356 19.99 21.76 6.77
N ASP A 357 19.07 20.88 7.16
CA ASP A 357 18.09 20.24 6.28
C ASP A 357 16.66 20.69 6.64
N PRO A 358 16.26 21.94 6.32
CA PRO A 358 14.98 22.50 6.75
C PRO A 358 13.76 21.76 6.19
N ASP A 359 13.90 21.17 5.00
CA ASP A 359 12.85 20.43 4.28
C ASP A 359 12.86 18.92 4.59
N ALA A 360 13.79 18.45 5.43
CA ALA A 360 14.00 17.02 5.73
C ALA A 360 14.28 16.16 4.48
N LYS A 361 14.79 16.74 3.39
CA LYS A 361 15.01 16.03 2.12
C LYS A 361 16.08 14.95 2.26
N VAL A 362 17.16 15.25 2.97
CA VAL A 362 18.25 14.30 3.24
C VAL A 362 17.80 13.26 4.26
N HIS A 363 17.09 13.67 5.31
CA HIS A 363 16.53 12.73 6.29
C HIS A 363 15.60 11.70 5.61
N ASN A 364 14.80 12.14 4.64
CA ASN A 364 13.90 11.28 3.87
C ASN A 364 14.65 10.38 2.86
N SER A 365 15.70 10.89 2.20
CA SER A 365 16.50 10.08 1.27
C SER A 365 17.29 8.99 2.01
N TYR A 366 17.75 9.29 3.22
CA TYR A 366 18.42 8.36 4.12
C TYR A 366 17.48 7.49 4.95
N LYS A 367 16.16 7.56 4.71
CA LYS A 367 15.18 6.66 5.32
C LYS A 367 15.24 6.70 6.85
N LEU A 368 15.20 7.89 7.45
CA LEU A 368 15.08 7.99 8.91
C LEU A 368 13.69 7.56 9.38
N SER A 369 13.62 6.77 10.46
CA SER A 369 12.37 6.39 11.12
C SER A 369 11.84 7.52 12.01
N LYS A 370 10.58 7.42 12.39
CA LYS A 370 10.01 8.11 13.55
C LYS A 370 9.66 7.10 14.63
N SER A 371 9.88 7.43 15.90
CA SER A 371 9.57 6.55 17.04
C SER A 371 9.39 7.34 18.35
N PHE A 372 8.15 7.46 18.79
CA PHE A 372 7.75 7.86 20.13
C PHE A 372 8.29 6.95 21.26
N PHE A 373 8.17 5.62 21.17
CA PHE A 373 8.70 4.67 22.17
C PHE A 373 10.23 4.72 22.23
N GLY A 374 10.91 4.85 21.08
CA GLY A 374 12.35 5.03 21.03
C GLY A 374 12.80 6.32 21.71
N LEU A 375 11.95 7.36 21.68
CA LEU A 375 12.20 8.64 22.33
C LEU A 375 11.85 8.65 23.82
N MET A 376 10.80 7.94 24.22
CA MET A 376 10.41 7.74 25.62
C MET A 376 11.21 6.63 26.33
N SER A 377 12.12 5.97 25.62
CA SER A 377 13.00 4.94 26.17
C SER A 377 13.77 5.46 27.40
N PRO A 378 13.75 4.74 28.54
CA PRO A 378 14.53 5.09 29.72
C PRO A 378 16.04 5.23 29.45
N LYS A 379 16.54 4.59 28.39
CA LYS A 379 17.96 4.67 27.98
C LYS A 379 18.37 6.09 27.54
N ASN A 380 17.41 6.93 27.16
CA ASN A 380 17.68 8.32 26.78
C ASN A 380 17.93 9.22 28.00
N MET A 381 17.55 8.79 29.21
CA MET A 381 17.46 9.67 30.39
C MET A 381 18.79 10.31 30.78
N ALA A 382 19.91 9.60 30.65
CA ALA A 382 21.22 10.13 31.00
C ALA A 382 21.62 11.30 30.10
N LEU A 383 21.53 11.09 28.77
CA LEU A 383 21.85 12.13 27.78
C LEU A 383 20.83 13.26 27.81
N MET A 384 19.53 12.95 27.94
CA MET A 384 18.47 13.94 28.11
C MET A 384 18.74 14.90 29.28
N ARG A 385 19.10 14.37 30.46
CA ARG A 385 19.45 15.20 31.63
C ARG A 385 20.69 16.06 31.37
N ARG A 386 21.68 15.53 30.64
CA ARG A 386 22.87 16.30 30.24
C ARG A 386 22.49 17.43 29.29
N GLY A 387 21.71 17.17 28.24
CA GLY A 387 21.35 18.18 27.26
C GLY A 387 20.36 19.22 27.79
N MET A 388 19.44 18.87 28.70
CA MET A 388 18.60 19.87 29.38
C MET A 388 19.43 20.90 30.16
N LYS A 389 20.59 20.49 30.72
CA LYS A 389 21.53 21.42 31.36
C LYS A 389 22.29 22.28 30.35
N MET A 390 22.49 21.80 29.12
CA MET A 390 23.19 22.52 28.05
C MET A 390 22.29 23.55 27.35
N GLU A 391 21.07 23.15 26.99
CA GLU A 391 20.14 23.95 26.16
C GLU A 391 19.14 24.78 26.99
N GLY A 392 19.02 24.51 28.30
CA GLY A 392 17.98 25.07 29.16
C GLY A 392 16.62 24.38 29.00
N THR A 393 15.64 24.79 29.81
CA THR A 393 14.30 24.17 29.85
C THR A 393 13.38 24.60 28.71
N ALA A 394 13.84 25.45 27.80
CA ALA A 394 13.05 26.02 26.71
C ALA A 394 13.18 25.23 25.39
N VAL A 395 13.18 23.89 25.45
CA VAL A 395 13.13 23.04 24.26
C VAL A 395 11.78 23.29 23.57
N LYS A 396 11.80 23.81 22.35
CA LYS A 396 10.56 24.12 21.62
C LYS A 396 10.08 22.81 20.99
N MET A 397 9.10 22.18 21.62
CA MET A 397 8.44 20.98 21.09
C MET A 397 7.67 21.30 19.80
N LYS A 398 8.38 21.32 18.67
CA LYS A 398 7.81 21.43 17.31
C LYS A 398 7.47 20.01 16.77
N ASN A 399 6.57 19.93 15.79
CA ASN A 399 6.11 18.70 15.10
C ASN A 399 7.21 17.80 14.47
N LYS A 400 8.50 18.15 14.58
CA LYS A 400 9.66 17.39 14.08
C LYS A 400 10.29 16.48 15.16
N PHE A 401 9.65 16.35 16.33
CA PHE A 401 10.19 15.66 17.51
C PHE A 401 10.40 14.15 17.28
N LEU A 402 9.53 13.44 16.58
CA LEU A 402 9.54 11.97 16.61
C LEU A 402 10.61 11.31 15.74
N THR A 403 11.30 12.06 14.85
CA THR A 403 12.37 11.51 14.01
C THR A 403 13.46 10.89 14.88
N MET A 404 13.89 9.68 14.53
CA MET A 404 15.01 9.00 15.17
C MET A 404 16.31 9.38 14.47
N PRO A 405 17.40 9.60 15.21
CA PRO A 405 18.70 9.81 14.59
C PRO A 405 19.18 8.55 13.87
N ALA A 406 20.17 8.72 13.00
CA ALA A 406 20.87 7.61 12.36
C ALA A 406 22.30 8.02 12.06
N GLU A 407 23.21 7.04 12.06
CA GLU A 407 24.62 7.26 11.75
C GLU A 407 25.07 6.31 10.65
N PHE A 408 25.88 6.82 9.73
CA PHE A 408 26.36 6.07 8.58
C PHE A 408 27.88 6.18 8.50
N LEU A 409 28.52 5.02 8.32
CA LEU A 409 29.92 4.95 7.92
C LEU A 409 29.95 4.84 6.40
N ILE A 410 30.58 5.79 5.73
CA ILE A 410 30.62 5.88 4.26
C ILE A 410 32.07 5.77 3.80
N ASN A 411 32.32 4.84 2.88
CA ASN A 411 33.62 4.58 2.30
C ASN A 411 34.06 5.67 1.32
N PRO A 412 35.37 5.73 0.95
CA PRO A 412 35.91 6.67 -0.03
C PRO A 412 35.20 6.70 -1.40
N ASP A 413 34.59 5.59 -1.82
CA ASP A 413 33.84 5.47 -3.07
C ASP A 413 32.39 6.00 -2.97
N LEU A 414 31.99 6.45 -1.78
CA LEU A 414 30.64 6.87 -1.38
C LEU A 414 29.64 5.72 -1.24
N SER A 415 30.11 4.49 -1.05
CA SER A 415 29.28 3.37 -0.61
C SER A 415 29.09 3.39 0.92
N ILE A 416 27.92 2.93 1.38
CA ILE A 416 27.63 2.79 2.80
C ILE A 416 28.36 1.54 3.31
N TYR A 417 29.33 1.71 4.19
CA TYR A 417 29.94 0.60 4.91
C TYR A 417 28.98 0.06 5.98
N LYS A 418 28.38 0.97 6.76
CA LYS A 418 27.44 0.64 7.84
C LYS A 418 26.32 1.66 7.92
N ALA A 419 25.09 1.20 8.10
CA ALA A 419 23.91 2.02 8.36
C ALA A 419 23.34 1.72 9.75
N HIS A 420 23.54 2.62 10.70
CA HIS A 420 23.13 2.49 12.09
C HIS A 420 21.90 3.35 12.41
N TYR A 421 20.72 2.77 12.19
CA TYR A 421 19.45 3.41 12.55
C TYR A 421 19.18 3.22 14.04
N HIS A 422 18.99 4.32 14.77
CA HIS A 422 18.88 4.27 16.21
C HIS A 422 17.58 3.58 16.68
N ALA A 423 17.70 2.62 17.59
CA ALA A 423 16.54 1.97 18.22
C ALA A 423 15.87 2.88 19.27
N TYR A 424 16.64 3.76 19.90
CA TYR A 424 16.21 4.80 20.84
C TYR A 424 17.07 6.05 20.64
N ALA A 425 16.64 7.23 21.06
CA ALA A 425 17.25 8.49 20.58
C ALA A 425 18.73 8.68 20.99
N ALA A 426 19.18 7.96 22.02
CA ALA A 426 20.56 7.92 22.50
C ALA A 426 21.38 6.72 21.97
N ASP A 427 20.86 5.95 21.02
CA ASP A 427 21.48 4.74 20.47
C ASP A 427 22.55 5.06 19.42
N PHE A 428 23.54 5.88 19.81
CA PHE A 428 24.62 6.29 18.92
C PHE A 428 25.60 5.14 18.64
N LEU A 429 26.23 5.16 17.47
CA LEU A 429 27.27 4.24 17.08
C LEU A 429 28.48 4.42 18.03
N PRO A 430 28.96 3.35 18.68
CA PRO A 430 30.13 3.43 19.55
C PRO A 430 31.37 3.91 18.76
N LEU A 431 32.14 4.83 19.33
CA LEU A 431 33.34 5.36 18.68
C LEU A 431 34.37 4.27 18.43
N GLU A 432 34.43 3.26 19.27
CA GLU A 432 35.29 2.09 19.10
C GLU A 432 35.01 1.40 17.75
N THR A 433 33.73 1.23 17.40
CA THR A 433 33.32 0.68 16.10
C THR A 433 33.74 1.58 14.93
N VAL A 434 33.71 2.91 15.12
CA VAL A 434 34.17 3.87 14.10
C VAL A 434 35.69 3.76 13.90
N PHE A 435 36.46 3.66 14.98
CA PHE A 435 37.92 3.51 14.91
C PHE A 435 38.35 2.15 14.34
N GLU A 436 37.66 1.07 14.69
CA GLU A 436 37.89 -0.25 14.09
C GLU A 436 37.69 -0.21 12.57
N TRP A 437 36.61 0.42 12.10
CA TRP A 437 36.37 0.63 10.67
C TRP A 437 37.44 1.49 9.99
N ALA A 438 38.02 2.47 10.70
CA ALA A 438 39.11 3.27 10.16
C ALA A 438 40.29 2.38 9.71
N THR A 439 40.58 1.34 10.50
CA THR A 439 41.68 0.39 10.24
C THR A 439 41.34 -0.75 9.29
N SER A 440 40.06 -0.98 8.97
CA SER A 440 39.67 -1.98 7.98
C SER A 440 39.94 -1.47 6.56
N ASN A 441 40.60 -2.31 5.75
CA ASN A 441 40.91 -2.06 4.33
C ASN A 441 39.65 -1.89 3.47
#